data_AF-A0A3M2F6M2-F1
#
_entry.id   AF-A0A3M2F6M2-F1
#
_cell.length_a   1.000
_cell.length_b   1.000
_cell.length_c   1.000
_cell.angle_alpha   90.00
_cell.angle_beta   90.00
_cell.angle_gamma   90.00
#
_symmetry.space_group_name_H-M   'P 1'
#
loop_
_entity.id
_entity.type
_entity.pdbx_description
1 polymer ?
#
loop_
_entity_poly.entity_id
_entity_poly.type
_entity_poly.pdbx_seq_one_letter_code
_entity_poly.pdbx_strand_id
1 'polypeptide(L)'
;MKRGRYEKKTMNFEWRRAWAHNAAIIGVALFLLSLVAQNVRFHEMSRRLVNLRREAIRIEEEKTRLALRKRHLSRPSRIRKIASEELGMITPPVTRIRNLPGEK
;
A
#
# COMPACT_ATOMS: atom_id res chain seq x y z
N MET A 1 -10.48 54.27 -54.81
CA MET A 1 -9.80 53.94 -53.53
C MET A 1 -10.56 53.04 -52.54
N LYS A 2 -11.80 52.57 -52.82
CA LYS A 2 -12.55 51.72 -51.86
C LYS A 2 -12.22 50.21 -51.92
N ARG A 3 -11.79 49.67 -53.07
CA ARG A 3 -11.53 48.21 -53.26
C ARG A 3 -10.45 47.64 -52.32
N GLY A 4 -9.29 48.29 -52.22
CA GLY A 4 -8.19 47.80 -51.36
C GLY A 4 -8.49 47.80 -49.85
N ARG A 5 -9.56 48.47 -49.39
CA ARG A 5 -9.98 48.48 -47.97
C ARG A 5 -10.88 47.28 -47.63
N TYR A 6 -11.61 46.74 -48.61
CA TYR A 6 -12.43 45.54 -48.44
C TYR A 6 -11.57 44.26 -48.48
N GLU A 7 -10.62 44.17 -49.40
CA GLU A 7 -9.64 43.06 -49.48
C GLU A 7 -8.82 42.89 -48.20
N LYS A 8 -8.34 43.99 -47.59
CA LYS A 8 -7.61 43.90 -46.32
C LYS A 8 -8.49 43.43 -45.15
N LYS A 9 -9.79 43.75 -45.15
CA LYS A 9 -10.71 43.32 -44.08
C LYS A 9 -11.06 41.84 -44.19
N THR A 10 -11.23 41.31 -45.40
CA THR A 10 -11.52 39.89 -45.61
C THR A 10 -10.31 39.03 -45.29
N MET A 11 -9.10 39.45 -45.69
CA MET A 11 -7.85 38.73 -45.38
C MET A 11 -7.58 38.64 -43.87
N ASN A 12 -7.91 39.69 -43.11
CA ASN A 12 -7.84 39.68 -41.64
C ASN A 12 -8.88 38.77 -40.99
N PHE A 13 -10.05 38.58 -41.59
CA PHE A 13 -11.09 37.73 -41.02
C PHE A 13 -10.79 36.24 -41.24
N GLU A 14 -10.34 35.87 -42.43
CA GLU A 14 -9.98 34.48 -42.73
C GLU A 14 -8.78 33.99 -41.94
N TRP A 15 -7.74 34.83 -41.80
CA TRP A 15 -6.57 34.49 -40.99
C TRP A 15 -6.93 34.30 -39.51
N ARG A 16 -7.81 35.16 -38.96
CA ARG A 16 -8.30 35.01 -37.57
C ARG A 16 -9.15 33.75 -37.39
N ARG A 17 -9.99 33.40 -38.36
CA ARG A 17 -10.79 32.17 -38.33
C ARG A 17 -9.90 30.93 -38.41
N ALA A 18 -8.90 30.93 -39.28
CA ALA A 18 -7.92 29.85 -39.39
C ALA A 18 -7.12 29.69 -38.08
N TRP A 19 -6.69 30.80 -37.47
CA TRP A 19 -5.99 30.75 -36.18
C TRP A 19 -6.87 30.20 -35.06
N ALA A 20 -8.13 30.64 -34.97
CA ALA A 20 -9.09 30.12 -33.99
C ALA A 20 -9.37 28.62 -34.18
N HIS A 21 -9.49 28.16 -35.43
CA HIS A 21 -9.69 26.74 -35.72
C HIS A 21 -8.50 25.88 -35.30
N ASN A 22 -7.27 26.31 -35.64
CA ASN A 22 -6.05 25.62 -35.21
C ASN A 22 -5.90 25.63 -33.68
N ALA A 23 -6.19 26.74 -33.02
CA ALA A 23 -6.18 26.84 -31.56
C ALA A 23 -7.20 25.88 -30.93
N ALA A 24 -8.39 25.73 -31.51
CA ALA A 24 -9.40 24.79 -31.04
C ALA A 24 -8.93 23.33 -31.20
N ILE A 25 -8.33 22.97 -32.34
CA ILE A 25 -7.77 21.63 -32.58
C ILE A 25 -6.69 21.31 -31.54
N ILE A 26 -5.75 22.24 -31.32
CA ILE A 26 -4.69 22.08 -30.32
C ILE A 26 -5.29 21.92 -28.91
N GLY A 27 -6.29 22.73 -28.57
CA GLY A 27 -6.99 22.62 -27.28
C GLY A 27 -7.63 21.25 -27.07
N VAL A 28 -8.32 20.72 -28.09
CA VAL A 28 -8.92 19.37 -28.05
C VAL A 28 -7.84 18.30 -27.93
N ALA A 29 -6.75 18.40 -28.68
CA ALA A 29 -5.65 17.45 -28.62
C ALA A 29 -5.02 17.41 -27.21
N LEU A 30 -4.75 18.58 -26.61
CA LEU A 30 -4.21 18.68 -25.25
C LEU A 30 -5.19 18.12 -24.21
N PHE A 31 -6.49 18.35 -24.38
CA PHE A 31 -7.52 17.81 -23.50
C PHE A 31 -7.54 16.28 -23.53
N LEU A 32 -7.54 15.68 -24.72
CA LEU A 32 -7.48 14.23 -24.87
C LEU A 32 -6.19 13.64 -24.30
N LEU A 33 -5.05 14.31 -24.52
CA LEU A 33 -3.76 13.88 -23.99
C LEU A 33 -3.73 13.92 -22.46
N SER A 34 -4.39 14.91 -21.85
CA SER A 34 -4.60 14.99 -20.40
C SER A 34 -5.43 13.81 -19.88
N LEU A 35 -6.53 13.45 -20.55
CA LEU A 35 -7.36 12.31 -20.16
C LEU A 35 -6.58 10.99 -20.21
N VAL A 36 -5.78 10.78 -21.27
CA VAL A 36 -4.93 9.59 -21.38
C VAL A 36 -3.88 9.55 -20.26
N ALA A 37 -3.22 10.67 -19.98
CA ALA A 37 -2.24 10.76 -18.90
C ALA A 37 -2.86 10.47 -17.51
N GLN A 38 -4.08 10.95 -17.27
CA GLN A 38 -4.83 10.65 -16.04
C GLN A 38 -5.17 9.16 -15.95
N ASN A 39 -5.62 8.54 -17.04
CA ASN A 39 -5.93 7.11 -17.07
C ASN A 39 -4.70 6.22 -16.80
N VAL A 40 -3.54 6.55 -17.38
CA VAL A 40 -2.30 5.81 -17.13
C VAL A 40 -1.91 5.90 -15.65
N ARG A 41 -1.96 7.10 -15.08
CA ARG A 41 -1.69 7.33 -13.64
C ARG A 41 -2.65 6.56 -12.74
N PHE A 42 -3.94 6.54 -13.08
CA PHE A 42 -4.94 5.82 -12.30
C PHE A 42 -4.73 4.31 -12.34
N HIS A 43 -4.36 3.77 -13.50
CA HIS A 43 -4.10 2.35 -13.65
C HIS A 43 -2.84 1.91 -12.89
N GLU A 44 -1.78 2.72 -12.93
CA GLU A 44 -0.57 2.46 -12.15
C GLU A 44 -0.84 2.53 -10.64
N MET A 45 -1.56 3.56 -10.18
CA MET A 45 -1.94 3.70 -8.78
C MET A 45 -2.79 2.52 -8.30
N SER A 46 -3.75 2.09 -9.12
CA SER A 46 -4.61 0.94 -8.81
C SER A 46 -3.80 -0.35 -8.66
N ARG A 47 -2.84 -0.60 -9.56
CA ARG A 47 -1.94 -1.76 -9.43
C ARG A 47 -1.08 -1.69 -8.17
N ARG A 48 -0.54 -0.52 -7.84
CA ARG A 48 0.22 -0.31 -6.59
C ARG A 48 -0.65 -0.59 -5.36
N LEU A 49 -1.89 -0.12 -5.34
CA LEU A 49 -2.83 -0.38 -4.24
C LEU A 49 -3.16 -1.86 -4.09
N VAL A 50 -3.40 -2.57 -5.20
CA VAL A 50 -3.64 -4.02 -5.16
C VAL A 50 -2.40 -4.76 -4.62
N ASN A 51 -1.21 -4.39 -5.05
CA ASN A 51 0.03 -5.00 -4.57
C ASN A 51 0.26 -4.74 -3.08
N LEU A 52 0.11 -3.48 -2.64
CA LEU A 52 0.22 -3.10 -1.23
C LEU A 52 -0.78 -3.85 -0.36
N ARG A 53 -2.03 -4.01 -0.83
CA ARG A 53 -3.05 -4.79 -0.10
C ARG A 53 -2.67 -6.26 0.03
N ARG A 54 -2.11 -6.86 -1.02
CA ARG A 54 -1.60 -8.26 -0.99
C ARG A 54 -0.40 -8.41 -0.05
N GLU A 55 0.49 -7.43 -0.01
CA GLU A 55 1.61 -7.42 0.95
C GLU A 55 1.11 -7.29 2.38
N ALA A 56 0.16 -6.40 2.65
CA ALA A 56 -0.43 -6.25 3.98
C ALA A 56 -1.05 -7.58 4.48
N ILE A 57 -1.81 -8.26 3.62
CA ILE A 57 -2.39 -9.58 3.96
C ILE A 57 -1.29 -10.60 4.26
N ARG A 58 -0.25 -10.70 3.41
CA ARG A 58 0.87 -11.64 3.63
C ARG A 58 1.59 -11.37 4.96
N ILE A 59 1.85 -10.11 5.28
CA ILE A 59 2.50 -9.73 6.55
C ILE A 59 1.62 -10.11 7.73
N GLU A 60 0.30 -9.94 7.64
CA GLU A 60 -0.63 -10.28 8.72
C GLU A 60 -0.74 -11.81 8.92
N GLU A 61 -0.76 -12.58 7.84
CA GLU A 61 -0.67 -14.04 7.85
C GLU A 61 0.66 -14.54 8.45
N GLU A 62 1.79 -13.92 8.10
CA GLU A 62 3.08 -14.27 8.69
C GLU A 62 3.14 -13.91 10.17
N LYS A 63 2.63 -12.75 10.56
CA LYS A 63 2.55 -12.32 11.97
C LYS A 63 1.73 -13.31 12.80
N THR A 64 0.58 -13.74 12.30
CA THR A 64 -0.27 -14.73 12.98
C THR A 64 0.42 -16.10 13.06
N ARG A 65 1.04 -16.56 11.98
CA ARG A 65 1.85 -17.80 11.97
C ARG A 65 2.99 -17.76 12.98
N LEU A 66 3.73 -16.65 13.04
CA LEU A 66 4.83 -16.45 13.99
C LEU A 66 4.32 -16.39 15.43
N ALA A 67 3.18 -15.73 15.67
CA ALA A 67 2.56 -15.69 17.00
C ALA A 67 2.15 -17.09 17.49
N LEU A 68 1.56 -17.90 16.61
CA LEU A 68 1.23 -19.30 16.91
C LEU A 68 2.49 -20.13 17.19
N ARG A 69 3.53 -19.97 16.37
CA ARG A 69 4.81 -20.67 16.56
C ARG A 69 5.48 -20.28 17.87
N LYS A 70 5.46 -18.99 18.23
CA LYS A 70 5.94 -18.48 19.51
C LYS A 70 5.18 -19.11 20.67
N ARG A 71 3.84 -19.11 20.64
CA ARG A 71 3.01 -19.77 21.67
C ARG A 71 3.33 -21.25 21.81
N HIS A 72 3.51 -21.94 20.69
CA HIS A 72 3.85 -23.36 20.68
C HIS A 72 5.25 -23.64 21.27
N LEU A 73 6.24 -22.81 20.95
CA LEU A 73 7.60 -22.89 21.50
C LEU A 73 7.62 -22.56 22.99
N SER A 74 6.83 -21.58 23.43
CA SER A 74 6.74 -21.16 24.83
C SER A 74 5.78 -22.02 25.66
N ARG A 75 5.28 -23.15 25.14
CA ARG A 75 4.39 -24.03 25.90
C ARG A 75 5.14 -24.63 27.10
N PRO A 76 4.65 -24.46 28.34
CA PRO A 76 5.31 -24.99 29.53
C PRO A 76 5.55 -26.50 29.49
N SER A 77 4.63 -27.26 28.88
CA SER A 77 4.79 -28.72 28.71
C SER A 77 5.99 -29.08 27.84
N ARG A 78 6.24 -28.32 26.77
CA ARG A 78 7.36 -28.53 25.88
C ARG A 78 8.68 -28.11 26.53
N ILE A 79 8.68 -27.00 27.25
CA ILE A 79 9.81 -26.56 28.07
C ILE A 79 10.16 -27.64 29.10
N ARG A 80 9.15 -28.18 29.78
CA ARG A 80 9.32 -29.24 30.79
C ARG A 80 9.87 -30.53 30.18
N LYS A 81 9.39 -30.91 28.99
CA LYS A 81 9.88 -32.06 28.23
C LYS A 81 11.36 -31.90 27.86
N ILE A 82 11.75 -30.75 27.30
CA ILE A 82 13.16 -30.47 26.96
C ILE A 82 14.03 -30.46 28.23
N ALA A 83 13.56 -29.80 29.30
CA ALA A 83 14.27 -29.75 30.57
C ALA A 83 14.50 -31.16 31.15
N SER A 84 13.51 -32.05 31.11
CA SER A 84 13.65 -33.40 31.65
C SER A 84 14.42 -34.36 30.73
N GLU A 85 14.11 -34.37 29.43
CA GLU A 85 14.64 -35.38 28.49
C GLU A 85 16.02 -35.00 27.94
N GLU A 86 16.26 -33.72 27.65
CA GLU A 86 17.52 -33.28 27.02
C GLU A 86 18.51 -32.72 28.04
N LEU A 87 18.02 -32.06 29.11
CA LEU A 87 18.88 -31.42 30.12
C LEU A 87 18.98 -32.21 31.44
N GLY A 88 18.26 -33.34 31.56
CA GLY A 88 18.28 -34.16 32.77
C GLY A 88 17.75 -33.45 34.01
N MET A 89 17.01 -32.35 33.87
CA MET A 89 16.46 -31.59 34.99
C MET A 89 15.29 -32.35 35.61
N ILE A 90 15.46 -32.73 36.87
CA ILE A 90 14.42 -33.37 37.67
C ILE A 90 13.63 -32.28 38.38
N THR A 91 12.30 -32.29 38.25
CA THR A 91 11.46 -31.34 38.98
C THR A 91 11.53 -31.69 40.47
N PRO A 92 12.00 -30.79 41.35
CA PRO A 92 12.07 -31.08 42.77
C PRO A 92 10.67 -31.35 43.33
N PRO A 93 10.54 -32.25 44.32
CA PRO A 93 9.25 -32.53 44.94
C PRO A 93 8.67 -31.25 45.52
N VAL A 94 7.35 -31.08 45.41
CA VAL A 94 6.65 -29.92 45.96
C VAL A 94 6.81 -29.94 47.48
N THR A 95 7.77 -29.17 47.99
CA THR A 95 7.92 -28.91 49.41
C THR A 95 6.73 -28.08 49.86
N ARG A 96 5.73 -28.73 50.50
CA ARG A 96 4.78 -27.98 51.33
C ARG A 96 5.60 -27.33 52.43
N ILE A 97 5.80 -26.02 52.32
CA ILE A 97 6.30 -25.22 53.43
C ILE A 97 5.20 -25.28 54.49
N ARG A 98 5.34 -26.21 55.44
CA ARG A 98 4.53 -26.21 56.65
C ARG A 98 5.01 -24.98 57.41
N ASN A 99 4.20 -23.93 57.44
CA ASN A 99 4.44 -22.81 58.34
C ASN A 99 4.59 -23.41 59.75
N LEU A 100 5.81 -23.40 60.27
CA LEU A 100 6.09 -23.82 61.63
C LEU A 100 5.46 -22.77 62.55
N PRO A 101 4.54 -23.15 63.45
CA PRO A 101 3.99 -22.20 64.40
C PRO A 101 5.07 -21.90 65.44
N GLY A 102 5.68 -20.73 65.33
CA GLY A 102 6.49 -20.16 66.41
C GLY A 102 7.79 -19.53 65.94
N GLU A 103 7.72 -18.28 65.50
CA GLU A 103 8.57 -17.25 66.10
C GLU A 103 7.67 -16.05 66.38
N LYS A 104 7.36 -15.87 67.66
CA LYS A 104 6.96 -14.60 68.26
C LYS A 104 8.21 -14.04 68.94
#